data_AF-A0A0F5HPY3-F1
#
_entry.id   AF-A0A0F5HPY3-F1
#
_cell.length_a   1.000
_cell.length_b   1.000
_cell.length_c   1.000
_cell.angle_alpha   90.00
_cell.angle_beta   90.00
_cell.angle_gamma   90.00
#
_symmetry.space_group_name_H-M   'P 1'
#
loop_
_entity.id
_entity.type
_entity.pdbx_description
1 polymer ?
#
loop_
_entity_poly.entity_id
_entity_poly.type
_entity_poly.pdbx_seq_one_letter_code
_entity_poly.pdbx_strand_id
1 'polypeptide(L)'
;MEFSNEDLEYFREGFGPNYKYFNKQIKKLQILIDTKEELENFKAAYWTKNREKSSCTTLYSIKAIIYYRAHKIKKTNMSYIEFLQLYNQDRLNALTKLFLEPIHKVHVKWLDERLVSDSIETLFKLHKLQPSQVLFKLINQYGTLKERYERDLEEYKKRGSLDYLGTMTDFEPNVYSLSIDKDVKDFQKATANISKNNQQFSQVSGQRWMRDKSLAYILKRYYQNTCQLCEVRLQTVNGYISEVHHVQPYNDIHKGDDTIKNMIVLCPNCHSRFDDFYYAISPELLVVHCYSQNDPLHLTPIKLKAELKWTPSSRQLFYKFKVH
;
A
#
# COMPACT_ATOMS: atom_id res chain seq x y z
N MET A 1 1.97 11.00 23.62
CA MET A 1 1.28 12.02 24.47
C MET A 1 -0.21 11.66 24.62
N GLU A 2 -0.83 11.89 25.79
CA GLU A 2 -2.30 11.80 25.92
C GLU A 2 -2.99 13.06 25.40
N PHE A 3 -4.15 12.90 24.78
CA PHE A 3 -4.89 13.98 24.15
C PHE A 3 -6.07 14.38 25.03
N SER A 4 -6.34 15.69 25.13
CA SER A 4 -7.50 16.21 25.83
C SER A 4 -8.80 15.87 25.10
N ASN A 5 -9.95 16.04 25.77
CA ASN A 5 -11.24 15.85 25.11
C ASN A 5 -11.43 16.79 23.90
N GLU A 6 -10.93 18.02 24.01
CA GLU A 6 -10.94 19.01 22.92
C GLU A 6 -10.11 18.54 21.72
N ASP A 7 -8.92 17.98 21.96
CA ASP A 7 -8.09 17.39 20.90
C ASP A 7 -8.79 16.21 20.20
N LEU A 8 -9.47 15.36 20.98
CA LEU A 8 -10.20 14.22 20.44
C LEU A 8 -11.39 14.65 19.59
N GLU A 9 -12.13 15.68 20.03
CA GLU A 9 -13.24 16.26 19.28
C GLU A 9 -12.77 16.88 17.97
N TYR A 10 -11.69 17.68 18.03
CA TYR A 10 -11.04 18.26 16.85
C TYR A 10 -10.67 17.20 15.80
N PHE A 11 -10.04 16.10 16.20
CA PHE A 11 -9.71 15.04 15.23
C PHE A 11 -10.94 14.30 14.74
N ARG A 12 -11.96 14.13 15.59
CA ARG A 12 -13.20 13.39 15.27
C ARG A 12 -13.98 14.05 14.14
N GLU A 13 -13.98 15.38 14.05
CA GLU A 13 -14.53 16.10 12.90
C GLU A 13 -13.93 15.61 11.56
N GLY A 14 -12.62 15.33 11.55
CA GLY A 14 -11.93 14.86 10.34
C GLY A 14 -12.23 13.42 9.97
N PHE A 15 -12.51 12.56 10.95
CA PHE A 15 -12.85 11.16 10.68
C PHE A 15 -14.35 10.93 10.41
N GLY A 16 -15.20 11.86 10.83
CA GLY A 16 -16.65 11.70 10.85
C GLY A 16 -17.15 10.97 12.11
N PRO A 17 -18.42 11.20 12.50
CA PRO A 17 -18.94 10.80 13.81
C PRO A 17 -18.97 9.27 14.03
N ASN A 18 -19.13 8.48 12.96
CA ASN A 18 -19.33 7.02 13.05
C ASN A 18 -18.11 6.20 12.59
N TYR A 19 -16.93 6.80 12.52
CA TYR A 19 -15.75 6.07 12.04
C TYR A 19 -15.28 5.03 13.06
N LYS A 20 -15.60 3.76 12.79
CA LYS A 20 -15.32 2.58 13.64
C LYS A 20 -13.87 2.45 14.10
N TYR A 21 -12.91 2.98 13.34
CA TYR A 21 -11.48 2.86 13.64
C TYR A 21 -10.85 4.14 14.20
N PHE A 22 -11.66 5.12 14.63
CA PHE A 22 -11.17 6.39 15.18
C PHE A 22 -10.12 6.18 16.29
N ASN A 23 -10.44 5.38 17.31
CA ASN A 23 -9.53 5.10 18.41
C ASN A 23 -8.21 4.47 17.95
N LYS A 24 -8.22 3.67 16.87
CA LYS A 24 -7.01 3.10 16.29
C LYS A 24 -6.13 4.17 15.64
N GLN A 25 -6.73 5.19 15.02
CA GLN A 25 -6.00 6.31 14.43
C GLN A 25 -5.45 7.25 15.51
N ILE A 26 -6.22 7.53 16.56
CA ILE A 26 -5.75 8.32 17.70
C ILE A 26 -4.55 7.66 18.38
N LYS A 27 -4.57 6.34 18.61
CA LYS A 27 -3.41 5.63 19.15
C LYS A 27 -2.15 5.77 18.29
N LYS A 28 -2.29 5.88 16.97
CA LYS A 28 -1.15 6.17 16.09
C LYS A 28 -0.65 7.59 16.33
N LEU A 29 -1.54 8.58 16.34
CA LEU A 29 -1.18 9.97 16.60
C LEU A 29 -0.51 10.17 17.96
N GLN A 30 -0.99 9.50 19.01
CA GLN A 30 -0.41 9.59 20.35
C GLN A 30 1.02 9.04 20.43
N ILE A 31 1.41 8.13 19.52
CA ILE A 31 2.79 7.66 19.34
C ILE A 31 3.60 8.63 18.48
N LEU A 32 2.96 9.28 17.51
CA LEU A 32 3.61 10.22 16.61
C LEU A 32 3.90 11.57 17.24
N ILE A 33 3.12 11.98 18.24
CA ILE A 33 3.17 13.31 18.83
C ILE A 33 3.73 13.19 20.25
N ASP A 34 4.93 13.75 20.42
CA ASP A 34 5.71 13.68 21.65
C ASP A 34 5.50 14.93 22.53
N THR A 35 5.21 16.08 21.90
CA THR A 35 5.06 17.37 22.60
C THR A 35 3.78 18.10 22.20
N LYS A 36 3.34 19.04 23.05
CA LYS A 36 2.23 19.94 22.72
C LYS A 36 2.53 20.80 21.49
N GLU A 37 3.78 21.20 21.30
CA GLU A 37 4.19 21.97 20.12
C GLU A 37 4.04 21.14 18.83
N GLU A 38 4.45 19.86 18.85
CA GLU A 38 4.22 18.95 17.72
C GLU A 38 2.72 18.75 17.43
N LEU A 39 1.89 18.70 18.48
CA LEU A 39 0.44 18.59 18.34
C LEU A 39 -0.14 19.78 17.59
N GLU A 40 0.21 20.99 18.00
CA GLU A 40 -0.30 22.22 17.37
C GLU A 40 0.22 22.38 15.94
N ASN A 41 1.49 22.04 15.68
CA ASN A 41 2.04 22.00 14.33
C ASN A 41 1.32 20.99 13.45
N PHE A 42 1.00 19.80 13.98
CA PHE A 42 0.25 18.79 13.24
C PHE A 42 -1.18 19.27 12.95
N LYS A 43 -1.89 19.84 13.94
CA LYS A 43 -3.24 20.39 13.79
C LYS A 43 -3.29 21.47 12.71
N ALA A 44 -2.31 22.38 12.68
CA ALA A 44 -2.23 23.42 11.65
C ALA A 44 -2.17 22.83 10.22
N ALA A 45 -1.44 21.72 10.04
CA ALA A 45 -1.31 21.02 8.76
C ALA A 45 -2.41 19.97 8.50
N TYR A 46 -3.18 19.59 9.51
CA TYR A 46 -4.16 18.50 9.43
C TYR A 46 -5.34 18.83 8.50
N TRP A 47 -5.71 20.11 8.41
CA TRP A 47 -6.87 20.57 7.62
C TRP A 47 -6.54 21.19 6.27
N THR A 48 -5.27 21.32 5.88
CA THR A 48 -4.81 22.09 4.71
C THR A 48 -5.41 21.62 3.38
N LYS A 49 -6.03 20.42 3.31
CA LYS A 49 -6.87 19.95 2.18
C LYS A 49 -8.28 19.50 2.53
N ASN A 50 -8.64 19.44 3.82
CA ASN A 50 -9.94 18.94 4.25
C ASN A 50 -11.07 19.98 4.14
N ARG A 51 -10.74 21.29 4.13
CA ARG A 51 -11.75 22.35 4.01
C ARG A 51 -12.35 22.52 2.61
N GLU A 52 -11.70 21.99 1.57
CA GLU A 52 -12.12 22.20 0.18
C GLU A 52 -13.11 21.14 -0.35
N LYS A 53 -13.31 20.00 0.33
CA LYS A 53 -14.14 18.89 -0.20
C LYS A 53 -14.96 18.22 0.88
N SER A 54 -16.24 18.57 0.94
CA SER A 54 -17.25 18.12 1.91
C SER A 54 -17.63 16.63 1.87
N SER A 55 -16.95 15.78 1.08
CA SER A 55 -17.37 14.40 0.83
C SER A 55 -16.35 13.30 1.15
N CYS A 56 -15.14 13.61 1.66
CA CYS A 56 -14.15 12.56 1.95
C CYS A 56 -13.15 12.86 3.10
N THR A 57 -13.61 13.49 4.17
CA THR A 57 -12.73 13.94 5.29
C THR A 57 -11.93 12.80 5.92
N THR A 58 -12.53 11.62 6.10
CA THR A 58 -11.89 10.46 6.73
C THR A 58 -10.62 10.01 6.00
N LEU A 59 -10.64 9.96 4.66
CA LEU A 59 -9.49 9.50 3.87
C LEU A 59 -8.32 10.46 3.97
N TYR A 60 -8.61 11.77 3.94
CA TYR A 60 -7.59 12.80 4.10
C TYR A 60 -7.00 12.80 5.50
N SER A 61 -7.82 12.60 6.54
CA SER A 61 -7.35 12.44 7.92
C SER A 61 -6.44 11.23 8.08
N ILE A 62 -6.77 10.08 7.47
CA ILE A 62 -5.87 8.91 7.45
C ILE A 62 -4.56 9.24 6.74
N LYS A 63 -4.63 9.90 5.57
CA LYS A 63 -3.46 10.29 4.79
C LYS A 63 -2.56 11.26 5.56
N ALA A 64 -3.13 12.26 6.23
CA ALA A 64 -2.38 13.22 7.05
C ALA A 64 -1.53 12.53 8.12
N ILE A 65 -2.09 11.54 8.81
CA ILE A 65 -1.36 10.72 9.80
C ILE A 65 -0.22 9.94 9.13
N ILE A 66 -0.49 9.29 8.00
CA ILE A 66 0.52 8.51 7.26
C ILE A 66 1.68 9.41 6.80
N TYR A 67 1.36 10.61 6.30
CA TYR A 67 2.35 11.57 5.83
C TYR A 67 3.19 12.13 6.96
N TYR A 68 2.55 12.58 8.03
CA TYR A 68 3.27 13.10 9.19
C TYR A 68 4.21 12.06 9.77
N ARG A 69 3.77 10.80 9.85
CA ARG A 69 4.63 9.69 10.26
C ARG A 69 5.82 9.50 9.34
N ALA A 70 5.61 9.42 8.03
CA ALA A 70 6.70 9.21 7.08
C ALA A 70 7.71 10.37 7.14
N HIS A 71 7.23 11.61 7.26
CA HIS A 71 8.05 12.80 7.46
C HIS A 71 8.85 12.73 8.77
N LYS A 72 8.19 12.37 9.88
CA LYS A 72 8.85 12.21 11.18
C LYS A 72 9.92 11.12 11.14
N ILE A 73 9.66 9.95 10.54
CA ILE A 73 10.67 8.89 10.36
C ILE A 73 11.89 9.37 9.57
N LYS A 74 11.69 10.18 8.52
CA LYS A 74 12.79 10.78 7.74
C LYS A 74 13.63 11.76 8.57
N LYS A 75 13.00 12.51 9.48
CA LYS A 75 13.65 13.47 10.37
C LYS A 75 14.31 12.82 11.60
N THR A 76 13.68 11.78 12.16
CA THR A 76 14.19 11.00 13.28
C THR A 76 15.36 10.14 12.78
N ASN A 77 16.56 10.71 12.80
CA ASN A 77 17.81 10.11 12.36
C ASN A 77 18.31 8.99 13.29
N MET A 78 17.41 8.09 13.72
CA MET A 78 17.75 6.91 14.52
C MET A 78 18.76 6.08 13.74
N SER A 79 19.90 5.80 14.38
CA SER A 79 20.96 4.98 13.81
C SER A 79 20.62 3.49 13.90
N TYR A 80 21.22 2.67 13.05
CA TYR A 80 21.03 1.22 13.14
C TYR A 80 21.55 0.64 14.47
N ILE A 81 22.64 1.20 15.02
CA ILE A 81 23.23 0.76 16.29
C ILE A 81 22.26 1.03 17.44
N GLU A 82 21.70 2.24 17.51
CA GLU A 82 20.70 2.63 18.51
C GLU A 82 19.46 1.73 18.42
N PHE A 83 18.96 1.50 17.20
CA PHE A 83 17.85 0.59 16.98
C PHE A 83 18.15 -0.84 17.44
N LEU A 84 19.34 -1.37 17.10
CA LEU A 84 19.72 -2.74 17.45
C LEU A 84 19.87 -2.92 18.97
N GLN A 85 20.41 -1.93 19.67
CA GLN A 85 20.48 -1.92 21.14
C GLN A 85 19.09 -2.01 21.76
N LEU A 86 18.15 -1.15 21.30
CA LEU A 86 16.76 -1.20 21.75
C LEU A 86 16.10 -2.54 21.39
N TYR A 87 16.35 -3.06 20.19
CA TYR A 87 15.74 -4.30 19.70
C TYR A 87 16.17 -5.52 20.53
N ASN A 88 17.43 -5.57 20.96
CA ASN A 88 17.94 -6.64 21.81
C ASN A 88 17.39 -6.59 23.24
N GLN A 89 16.97 -5.41 23.71
CA GLN A 89 16.37 -5.23 25.03
C GLN A 89 14.85 -5.47 25.01
N ASP A 90 14.15 -4.81 24.10
CA ASP A 90 12.71 -4.90 23.92
C ASP A 90 12.35 -4.72 22.45
N ARG A 91 12.15 -5.86 21.78
CA ARG A 91 11.80 -5.94 20.37
C ARG A 91 10.53 -5.17 20.02
N LEU A 92 9.52 -5.22 20.89
CA LEU A 92 8.22 -4.59 20.62
C LEU A 92 8.35 -3.07 20.68
N ASN A 93 9.05 -2.56 21.70
CA ASN A 93 9.34 -1.15 21.85
C ASN A 93 10.24 -0.64 20.70
N ALA A 94 11.29 -1.37 20.36
CA ALA A 94 12.19 -1.00 19.27
C ALA A 94 11.46 -0.89 17.92
N LEU A 95 10.61 -1.86 17.59
CA LEU A 95 9.79 -1.81 16.37
C LEU A 95 8.75 -0.69 16.42
N THR A 96 8.14 -0.45 17.58
CA THR A 96 7.20 0.68 17.77
C THR A 96 7.88 2.02 17.53
N LYS A 97 9.11 2.21 18.03
CA LYS A 97 9.90 3.43 17.81
C LYS A 97 10.43 3.55 16.39
N LEU A 98 10.83 2.44 15.75
CA LEU A 98 11.30 2.45 14.37
C LEU A 98 10.17 2.82 13.38
N PHE A 99 9.00 2.20 13.54
CA PHE A 99 7.85 2.41 12.65
C PHE A 99 6.96 3.58 13.06
N LEU A 100 7.18 4.14 14.26
CA LEU A 100 6.32 5.16 14.89
C LEU A 100 4.83 4.80 14.81
N GLU A 101 4.50 3.55 15.11
CA GLU A 101 3.12 3.07 15.14
C GLU A 101 2.96 1.87 16.09
N PRO A 102 1.72 1.57 16.55
CA PRO A 102 1.48 0.42 17.41
C PRO A 102 1.80 -0.89 16.68
N ILE A 103 2.68 -1.70 17.25
CA ILE A 103 3.02 -3.03 16.74
C ILE A 103 2.23 -4.09 17.49
N HIS A 104 1.58 -5.00 16.75
CA HIS A 104 0.90 -6.15 17.35
C HIS A 104 1.89 -7.29 17.57
N LYS A 105 1.79 -8.02 18.68
CA LYS A 105 2.71 -9.14 19.01
C LYS A 105 2.76 -10.21 17.91
N VAL A 106 1.65 -10.46 17.23
CA VAL A 106 1.59 -11.40 16.09
C VAL A 106 2.52 -10.97 14.95
N HIS A 107 2.70 -9.67 14.70
CA HIS A 107 3.62 -9.20 13.67
C HIS A 107 5.09 -9.45 14.03
N VAL A 108 5.41 -9.46 15.33
CA VAL A 108 6.75 -9.81 15.82
C VAL A 108 7.04 -11.29 15.55
N LYS A 109 6.05 -12.17 15.76
CA LYS A 109 6.16 -13.60 15.42
C LYS A 109 6.35 -13.82 13.91
N TRP A 110 5.57 -13.14 13.07
CA TRP A 110 5.76 -13.22 11.61
C TRP A 110 7.10 -12.64 11.14
N LEU A 111 7.61 -11.64 11.85
CA LEU A 111 8.97 -11.15 11.61
C LEU A 111 10.00 -12.22 11.95
N ASP A 112 9.86 -12.96 13.06
CA ASP A 112 10.77 -14.06 13.40
C ASP A 112 10.88 -15.12 12.30
N GLU A 113 9.74 -15.51 11.72
CA GLU A 113 9.68 -16.45 10.60
C GLU A 113 10.42 -15.90 9.35
N ARG A 114 10.38 -14.58 9.13
CA ARG A 114 11.10 -13.92 8.03
C ARG A 114 12.60 -13.82 8.29
N LEU A 115 12.99 -13.56 9.53
CA LEU A 115 14.39 -13.42 9.91
C LEU A 115 15.18 -14.74 9.88
N VAL A 116 14.53 -15.89 9.60
CA VAL A 116 15.23 -17.15 9.31
C VAL A 116 16.11 -17.06 8.06
N SER A 117 15.65 -16.31 7.05
CA SER A 117 16.34 -16.17 5.75
C SER A 117 16.77 -14.73 5.42
N ASP A 118 16.56 -13.80 6.36
CA ASP A 118 16.84 -12.37 6.21
C ASP A 118 17.48 -11.82 7.49
N SER A 119 17.82 -10.53 7.49
CA SER A 119 18.37 -9.86 8.67
C SER A 119 17.49 -8.71 9.14
N ILE A 120 17.57 -8.41 10.44
CA ILE A 120 16.90 -7.25 11.02
C ILE A 120 17.48 -5.94 10.48
N GLU A 121 18.77 -5.94 10.09
CA GLU A 121 19.42 -4.84 9.39
C GLU A 121 18.75 -4.56 8.03
N THR A 122 18.41 -5.62 7.30
CA THR A 122 17.71 -5.49 6.01
C THR A 122 16.32 -4.90 6.19
N LEU A 123 15.57 -5.33 7.22
CA LEU A 123 14.28 -4.70 7.57
C LEU A 123 14.46 -3.20 7.87
N PHE A 124 15.46 -2.86 8.68
CA PHE A 124 15.76 -1.47 9.04
C PHE A 124 16.05 -0.62 7.80
N LYS A 125 16.93 -1.10 6.91
CA LYS A 125 17.28 -0.41 5.67
C LYS A 125 16.08 -0.30 4.72
N LEU A 126 15.28 -1.35 4.59
CA LEU A 126 14.08 -1.35 3.76
C LEU A 126 13.04 -0.34 4.28
N HIS A 127 12.85 -0.27 5.60
CA HIS A 127 11.96 0.72 6.21
C HIS A 127 12.42 2.16 5.97
N LYS A 128 13.74 2.42 6.02
CA LYS A 128 14.29 3.74 5.68
C LYS A 128 14.04 4.13 4.22
N LEU A 129 14.03 3.17 3.29
CA LEU A 129 13.65 3.41 1.90
C LEU A 129 12.14 3.64 1.72
N GLN A 130 11.30 3.02 2.57
CA GLN A 130 9.84 3.06 2.46
C GLN A 130 9.15 3.46 3.78
N PRO A 131 9.40 4.67 4.30
CA PRO A 131 8.93 5.09 5.63
C PRO A 131 7.41 5.21 5.74
N SER A 132 6.68 5.26 4.61
CA SER A 132 5.22 5.21 4.60
C SER A 132 4.66 3.81 4.88
N GLN A 133 5.43 2.74 4.69
CA GLN A 133 4.98 1.36 4.90
C GLN A 133 4.92 1.00 6.39
N VAL A 134 3.98 0.11 6.71
CA VAL A 134 3.83 -0.46 8.06
C VAL A 134 4.58 -1.79 8.14
N LEU A 135 5.01 -2.20 9.34
CA LEU A 135 5.73 -3.47 9.55
C LEU A 135 5.01 -4.66 8.90
N PHE A 136 3.70 -4.76 9.12
CA PHE A 136 2.87 -5.83 8.54
C PHE A 136 3.00 -5.92 7.02
N LYS A 137 3.03 -4.78 6.32
CA LYS A 137 3.18 -4.77 4.86
C LYS A 137 4.61 -5.18 4.46
N LEU A 138 5.63 -4.69 5.15
CA LEU A 138 7.02 -5.02 4.81
C LEU A 138 7.34 -6.51 4.97
N ILE A 139 6.79 -7.19 5.97
CA ILE A 139 7.08 -8.62 6.24
C ILE A 139 6.20 -9.60 5.43
N ASN A 140 5.04 -9.15 4.94
CA ASN A 140 4.10 -9.99 4.18
C ASN A 140 4.15 -9.79 2.67
N GLN A 141 5.02 -8.91 2.17
CA GLN A 141 5.27 -8.81 0.73
C GLN A 141 6.05 -10.02 0.21
N TYR A 142 5.84 -10.35 -1.06
CA TYR A 142 6.56 -11.44 -1.72
C TYR A 142 8.08 -11.18 -1.78
N GLY A 143 8.85 -12.25 -1.66
CA GLY A 143 10.31 -12.26 -1.72
C GLY A 143 10.95 -12.14 -0.34
N THR A 144 12.28 -12.16 -0.31
CA THR A 144 13.03 -11.87 0.92
C THR A 144 13.06 -10.36 1.17
N LEU A 145 13.32 -9.95 2.41
CA LEU A 145 13.58 -8.54 2.73
C LEU A 145 14.78 -8.04 1.91
N LYS A 146 15.79 -8.91 1.69
CA LYS A 146 17.00 -8.58 0.92
C LYS A 146 16.71 -8.28 -0.54
N GLU A 147 15.99 -9.16 -1.23
CA GLU A 147 15.58 -8.95 -2.63
C GLU A 147 14.78 -7.65 -2.79
N ARG A 148 13.89 -7.36 -1.83
CA ARG A 148 13.11 -6.12 -1.84
C ARG A 148 13.99 -4.91 -1.62
N TYR A 149 14.87 -4.95 -0.62
CA TYR A 149 15.79 -3.86 -0.34
C TYR A 149 16.66 -3.52 -1.56
N GLU A 150 17.23 -4.53 -2.23
CA GLU A 150 18.08 -4.33 -3.41
C GLU A 150 17.30 -3.69 -4.56
N ARG A 151 16.10 -4.22 -4.88
CA ARG A 151 15.20 -3.67 -5.89
C ARG A 151 14.79 -2.23 -5.57
N ASP A 152 14.38 -2.00 -4.33
CA ASP A 152 13.84 -0.72 -3.89
C ASP A 152 14.98 0.32 -3.80
N LEU A 153 16.20 -0.08 -3.44
CA LEU A 153 17.38 0.77 -3.50
C LEU A 153 17.72 1.19 -4.93
N GLU A 154 17.63 0.28 -5.90
CA GLU A 154 17.83 0.59 -7.31
C GLU A 154 16.79 1.61 -7.80
N GLU A 155 15.52 1.41 -7.45
CA GLU A 155 14.44 2.31 -7.82
C GLU A 155 14.56 3.68 -7.12
N TYR A 156 14.98 3.69 -5.85
CA TYR A 156 15.26 4.91 -5.09
C TYR A 156 16.39 5.71 -5.75
N LYS A 157 17.48 5.04 -6.17
CA LYS A 157 18.57 5.70 -6.90
C LYS A 157 18.12 6.31 -8.23
N LYS A 158 17.12 5.72 -8.89
CA LYS A 158 16.56 6.24 -10.15
C LYS A 158 15.61 7.43 -9.95
N ARG A 159 14.79 7.40 -8.88
CA ARG A 159 13.67 8.34 -8.68
C ARG A 159 13.86 9.35 -7.56
N GLY A 160 14.83 9.14 -6.67
CA GLY A 160 15.04 9.93 -5.44
C GLY A 160 14.03 9.66 -4.31
N SER A 161 12.90 8.99 -4.59
CA SER A 161 11.89 8.60 -3.59
C SER A 161 11.07 7.40 -4.05
N LEU A 162 10.63 6.57 -3.11
CA LEU A 162 9.76 5.41 -3.34
C LEU A 162 8.32 5.61 -2.86
N ASP A 163 8.03 6.72 -2.18
CA ASP A 163 6.69 7.02 -1.70
C ASP A 163 5.81 7.44 -2.88
N TYR A 164 5.07 6.48 -3.46
CA TYR A 164 4.05 6.75 -4.49
C TYR A 164 2.74 7.24 -3.84
N LEU A 165 2.85 8.26 -2.99
CA LEU A 165 1.72 9.09 -2.61
C LEU A 165 1.90 10.36 -3.41
N GLY A 166 1.16 10.46 -4.52
CA GLY A 166 1.36 11.46 -5.56
C GLY A 166 1.69 12.84 -5.02
N THR A 167 2.80 13.40 -5.51
CA THR A 167 3.18 14.83 -5.51
C THR A 167 2.37 15.69 -4.54
N MET A 168 2.80 15.73 -3.28
CA MET A 168 2.38 16.74 -2.33
C MET A 168 3.56 17.12 -1.45
N THR A 169 4.07 18.31 -1.75
CA THR A 169 5.17 19.06 -1.15
C THR A 169 4.83 19.71 0.20
N ASP A 170 3.71 19.35 0.84
CA ASP A 170 3.08 20.26 1.82
C ASP A 170 3.40 19.93 3.29
N PHE A 171 4.33 19.00 3.53
CA PHE A 171 5.07 18.89 4.80
C PHE A 171 6.51 19.40 4.64
N GLU A 172 6.72 20.44 3.84
CA GLU A 172 7.90 21.30 3.97
C GLU A 172 7.57 22.44 4.95
N PRO A 173 7.86 22.31 6.26
CA PRO A 173 8.10 23.49 7.05
C PRO A 173 9.39 24.10 6.52
N ASN A 174 9.26 25.29 5.96
CA ASN A 174 10.33 26.18 5.56
C ASN A 174 11.23 26.51 6.77
N VAL A 175 12.11 25.58 7.19
CA VAL A 175 13.01 25.72 8.34
C VAL A 175 14.27 24.85 8.12
N TYR A 176 15.37 25.53 7.80
CA TYR A 176 16.78 25.10 7.75
C TYR A 176 17.30 24.30 6.55
N SER A 177 17.76 25.09 5.57
CA SER A 177 19.10 24.96 5.03
C SER A 177 20.14 24.65 6.12
N LEU A 178 20.63 23.42 6.18
CA LEU A 178 21.94 23.08 6.74
C LEU A 178 22.60 21.97 5.89
N SER A 179 23.47 22.44 4.98
CA SER A 179 24.62 21.79 4.33
C SER A 179 24.41 20.46 3.60
N ILE A 180 24.04 20.56 2.31
CA ILE A 180 24.34 19.56 1.26
C ILE A 180 25.37 20.20 0.31
N ASP A 181 26.50 20.64 0.85
CA ASP A 181 27.56 21.30 0.07
C ASP A 181 28.89 20.55 0.05
N LYS A 182 28.95 19.31 0.57
CA LYS A 182 30.20 18.53 0.57
C LYS A 182 30.27 17.33 -0.37
N ASP A 183 29.15 16.70 -0.74
CA ASP A 183 29.21 15.44 -1.50
C ASP A 183 28.66 15.52 -2.94
N VAL A 184 28.28 16.72 -3.42
CA VAL A 184 27.81 16.93 -4.80
C VAL A 184 28.99 17.09 -5.79
N LYS A 185 30.18 17.46 -5.31
CA LYS A 185 31.36 17.67 -6.17
C LYS A 185 32.00 16.38 -6.68
N ASP A 186 31.74 15.24 -6.05
CA ASP A 186 32.31 13.95 -6.45
C ASP A 186 31.44 13.21 -7.49
N PHE A 187 30.14 13.52 -7.57
CA PHE A 187 29.22 12.88 -8.52
C PHE A 187 29.37 13.41 -9.96
N GLN A 188 29.71 14.70 -10.12
CA GLN A 188 29.86 15.33 -11.43
C GLN A 188 31.13 14.92 -12.19
N LYS A 189 32.15 14.40 -11.50
CA LYS A 189 33.37 13.85 -12.13
C LYS A 189 33.16 12.44 -12.71
N ALA A 190 32.17 11.68 -12.21
CA ALA A 190 31.93 10.31 -12.65
C ALA A 190 31.05 10.22 -13.92
N THR A 191 30.29 11.28 -14.26
CA THR A 191 29.34 11.30 -15.38
C THR A 191 29.95 11.68 -16.74
N ALA A 192 31.26 11.93 -16.81
CA ALA A 192 31.91 12.30 -18.07
C ALA A 192 32.31 11.10 -18.97
N ASN A 193 32.20 9.84 -18.53
CA ASN A 193 32.89 8.74 -19.19
C ASN A 193 32.09 7.51 -19.62
N ILE A 194 30.75 7.49 -19.56
CA ILE A 194 30.00 6.34 -20.11
C ILE A 194 28.82 6.81 -20.97
N SER A 195 29.16 7.53 -22.03
CA SER A 195 28.41 7.53 -23.28
C SER A 195 29.10 6.56 -24.25
N LYS A 196 28.68 5.28 -24.23
CA LYS A 196 28.82 4.27 -25.29
C LYS A 196 28.55 2.88 -24.70
N ASN A 197 27.33 2.37 -24.89
CA ASN A 197 27.11 1.22 -25.77
C ASN A 197 25.69 0.64 -25.63
N ASN A 198 25.19 0.30 -26.81
CA ASN A 198 23.91 -0.32 -27.12
C ASN A 198 23.85 -1.80 -26.70
N GLN A 199 22.61 -2.27 -26.49
CA GLN A 199 22.06 -3.62 -26.69
C GLN A 199 22.61 -4.80 -25.84
N GLN A 200 21.72 -5.50 -25.12
CA GLN A 200 21.19 -6.83 -25.51
C GLN A 200 20.31 -7.45 -24.40
N PHE A 201 19.19 -8.05 -24.80
CA PHE A 201 18.34 -8.93 -24.00
C PHE A 201 18.88 -10.38 -24.01
N SER A 202 18.85 -11.08 -22.88
CA SER A 202 18.59 -12.54 -22.70
C SER A 202 18.67 -12.88 -21.20
N GLN A 203 17.57 -13.30 -20.53
CA GLN A 203 17.16 -14.71 -20.21
C GLN A 203 18.22 -15.41 -19.30
N VAL A 204 17.97 -15.95 -18.08
CA VAL A 204 17.06 -17.07 -17.70
C VAL A 204 16.97 -17.26 -16.14
N SER A 205 15.82 -17.81 -15.71
CA SER A 205 15.42 -18.67 -14.55
C SER A 205 15.65 -18.31 -13.07
N GLY A 206 14.51 -18.05 -12.40
CA GLY A 206 14.18 -18.54 -11.06
C GLY A 206 12.66 -18.50 -10.90
N GLN A 207 12.01 -19.65 -10.66
CA GLN A 207 10.54 -19.83 -10.67
C GLN A 207 9.84 -19.04 -9.56
N ARG A 208 9.64 -17.76 -9.84
CA ARG A 208 8.63 -16.90 -9.26
C ARG A 208 7.39 -17.07 -10.12
N TRP A 209 6.25 -17.30 -9.50
CA TRP A 209 4.95 -17.07 -10.11
C TRP A 209 4.85 -15.56 -10.41
N MET A 210 5.44 -15.16 -11.54
CA MET A 210 5.51 -13.78 -12.02
C MET A 210 4.12 -13.36 -12.42
N ARG A 211 3.52 -12.43 -11.66
CA ARG A 211 2.36 -11.70 -12.13
C ARG A 211 2.78 -10.80 -13.26
N ASP A 212 2.30 -11.07 -14.47
CA ASP A 212 2.63 -10.26 -15.61
C ASP A 212 1.83 -8.94 -15.52
N LYS A 213 2.52 -7.91 -15.01
CA LYS A 213 1.98 -6.55 -14.91
C LYS A 213 1.53 -6.00 -16.27
N SER A 214 2.05 -6.54 -17.37
CA SER A 214 1.61 -6.19 -18.72
C SER A 214 0.18 -6.67 -18.98
N LEU A 215 -0.23 -7.84 -18.46
CA LEU A 215 -1.60 -8.36 -18.64
C LEU A 215 -2.64 -7.46 -17.98
N ALA A 216 -2.37 -7.01 -16.75
CA ALA A 216 -3.25 -6.08 -16.06
C ALA A 216 -3.36 -4.74 -16.80
N TYR A 217 -2.25 -4.20 -17.33
CA TYR A 217 -2.25 -2.99 -18.14
C TYR A 217 -3.03 -3.16 -19.45
N ILE A 218 -2.80 -4.27 -20.16
CA ILE A 218 -3.50 -4.63 -21.41
C ILE A 218 -5.00 -4.75 -21.15
N LEU A 219 -5.40 -5.46 -20.09
CA LEU A 219 -6.81 -5.63 -19.71
C LEU A 219 -7.50 -4.31 -19.41
N LYS A 220 -6.89 -3.44 -18.59
CA LYS A 220 -7.45 -2.11 -18.29
C LYS A 220 -7.65 -1.29 -19.57
N ARG A 221 -6.70 -1.35 -20.51
CA ARG A 221 -6.82 -0.68 -21.81
C ARG A 221 -7.90 -1.31 -22.69
N TYR A 222 -7.95 -2.64 -22.76
CA TYR A 222 -8.92 -3.40 -23.55
C TYR A 222 -10.36 -3.13 -23.10
N TYR A 223 -10.60 -3.05 -21.79
CA TYR A 223 -11.88 -2.67 -21.20
C TYR A 223 -12.07 -1.15 -21.05
N GLN A 224 -11.14 -0.34 -21.55
CA GLN A 224 -11.18 1.13 -21.46
C GLN A 224 -11.37 1.67 -20.03
N ASN A 225 -10.91 0.94 -19.02
CA ASN A 225 -11.14 1.18 -17.59
C ASN A 225 -12.62 1.15 -17.17
N THR A 226 -13.47 0.42 -17.90
CA THR A 226 -14.87 0.19 -17.55
C THR A 226 -14.98 -1.05 -16.67
N CYS A 227 -15.72 -0.94 -15.56
CA CYS A 227 -16.01 -2.06 -14.68
C CYS A 227 -16.82 -3.14 -15.41
N GLN A 228 -16.37 -4.39 -15.38
CA GLN A 228 -17.09 -5.51 -15.99
C GLN A 228 -18.31 -5.99 -15.19
N LEU A 229 -18.50 -5.48 -13.97
CA LEU A 229 -19.66 -5.79 -13.13
C LEU A 229 -20.72 -4.68 -13.21
N CYS A 230 -20.37 -3.47 -12.78
CA CYS A 230 -21.34 -2.37 -12.69
C CYS A 230 -21.32 -1.42 -13.89
N GLU A 231 -20.48 -1.69 -14.91
CA GLU A 231 -20.36 -0.89 -16.15
C GLU A 231 -19.92 0.57 -15.95
N VAL A 232 -19.64 0.98 -14.72
CA VAL A 232 -19.12 2.31 -14.41
C VAL A 232 -17.68 2.43 -14.89
N ARG A 233 -17.42 3.48 -15.66
CA ARG A 233 -16.09 3.95 -16.03
C ARG A 233 -15.75 5.17 -15.19
N LEU A 234 -14.88 5.01 -14.20
CA LEU A 234 -14.60 6.09 -13.24
C LEU A 234 -13.57 7.07 -13.80
N GLN A 235 -14.02 8.29 -14.06
CA GLN A 235 -13.14 9.39 -14.42
C GLN A 235 -12.47 10.00 -13.19
N THR A 236 -11.21 10.36 -13.35
CA THR A 236 -10.36 11.03 -12.38
C THR A 236 -9.66 12.19 -13.07
N VAL A 237 -9.00 13.05 -12.30
CA VAL A 237 -8.17 14.13 -12.84
C VAL A 237 -7.02 13.64 -13.72
N ASN A 238 -6.59 12.38 -13.55
CA ASN A 238 -5.46 11.77 -14.27
C ASN A 238 -5.93 10.75 -15.34
N GLY A 239 -7.18 10.81 -15.78
CA GLY A 239 -7.78 9.85 -16.71
C GLY A 239 -8.75 8.91 -16.02
N TYR A 240 -8.77 7.62 -16.35
CA TYR A 240 -9.75 6.67 -15.81
C TYR A 240 -9.09 5.67 -14.87
N ILE A 241 -9.79 5.28 -13.81
CA ILE A 241 -9.30 4.30 -12.83
C ILE A 241 -10.09 2.99 -12.88
N SER A 242 -9.35 1.89 -12.90
CA SER A 242 -9.87 0.53 -12.73
C SER A 242 -8.80 -0.36 -12.12
N GLU A 243 -9.20 -1.47 -11.53
CA GLU A 243 -8.36 -2.45 -10.85
C GLU A 243 -8.60 -3.84 -11.45
N VAL A 244 -7.58 -4.70 -11.45
CA VAL A 244 -7.69 -6.06 -11.99
C VAL A 244 -7.64 -7.03 -10.82
N HIS A 245 -8.71 -7.78 -10.65
CA HIS A 245 -8.85 -8.77 -9.59
C HIS A 245 -8.74 -10.18 -10.20
N HIS A 246 -8.03 -11.09 -9.53
CA HIS A 246 -8.02 -12.50 -9.94
C HIS A 246 -9.31 -13.18 -9.45
N VAL A 247 -10.09 -13.82 -10.33
CA VAL A 247 -11.37 -14.42 -9.89
C VAL A 247 -11.12 -15.60 -8.96
N GLN A 248 -10.16 -16.45 -9.29
CA GLN A 248 -9.55 -17.41 -8.38
C GLN A 248 -8.24 -16.82 -7.86
N PRO A 249 -8.06 -16.68 -6.53
CA PRO A 249 -6.86 -16.07 -6.00
C PRO A 249 -5.58 -16.75 -6.50
N TYR A 250 -4.67 -15.93 -7.03
CA TYR A 250 -3.32 -16.35 -7.42
C TYR A 250 -2.43 -16.49 -6.18
N ASN A 251 -2.57 -17.61 -5.48
CA ASN A 251 -1.78 -17.97 -4.29
C ASN A 251 -1.60 -19.49 -4.17
N ASP A 252 -0.72 -19.93 -3.26
CA ASP A 252 -0.35 -21.36 -3.13
C ASP A 252 -1.51 -22.27 -2.66
N ILE A 253 -2.54 -21.69 -2.04
CA ILE A 253 -3.70 -22.40 -1.48
C ILE A 253 -4.76 -22.63 -2.56
N HIS A 254 -5.11 -21.57 -3.27
CA HIS A 254 -6.17 -21.56 -4.26
C HIS A 254 -5.66 -21.84 -5.66
N LYS A 255 -4.37 -21.62 -5.95
CA LYS A 255 -3.70 -21.95 -7.21
C LYS A 255 -4.42 -21.45 -8.45
N GLY A 256 -5.04 -20.27 -8.38
CA GLY A 256 -5.54 -19.61 -9.59
C GLY A 256 -4.36 -19.29 -10.51
N ASP A 257 -4.56 -19.35 -11.83
CA ASP A 257 -3.51 -19.04 -12.81
C ASP A 257 -3.39 -17.52 -13.03
N ASP A 258 -2.18 -17.01 -13.33
CA ASP A 258 -1.99 -15.60 -13.71
C ASP A 258 -2.22 -15.42 -15.21
N THR A 259 -3.47 -15.58 -15.63
CA THR A 259 -3.88 -15.44 -17.03
C THR A 259 -5.02 -14.47 -17.16
N ILE A 260 -5.19 -13.89 -18.34
CA ILE A 260 -6.35 -13.06 -18.68
C ILE A 260 -7.68 -13.78 -18.39
N LYS A 261 -7.70 -15.12 -18.53
CA LYS A 261 -8.87 -15.95 -18.23
C LYS A 261 -9.20 -16.08 -16.74
N ASN A 262 -8.33 -15.63 -15.85
CA ASN A 262 -8.57 -15.62 -14.41
C ASN A 262 -8.59 -14.19 -13.85
N MET A 263 -8.81 -13.18 -14.71
CA MET A 263 -8.77 -11.78 -14.32
C MET A 263 -10.06 -11.07 -14.71
N ILE A 264 -10.49 -10.13 -13.86
CA ILE A 264 -11.62 -9.25 -14.12
C ILE A 264 -11.23 -7.80 -13.83
N VAL A 265 -11.63 -6.89 -14.72
CA VAL A 265 -11.47 -5.42 -14.56
C VAL A 265 -12.66 -4.87 -13.80
N LEU A 266 -12.39 -4.22 -12.67
CA LEU A 266 -13.38 -3.70 -11.74
C LEU A 266 -13.13 -2.23 -11.41
N CYS A 267 -14.18 -1.51 -11.03
CA CYS A 267 -14.02 -0.25 -10.32
C CYS A 267 -13.58 -0.53 -8.86
N PRO A 268 -12.95 0.42 -8.16
CA PRO A 268 -12.48 0.22 -6.78
C PRO A 268 -13.59 -0.22 -5.81
N ASN A 269 -14.84 0.22 -6.03
CA ASN A 269 -15.98 -0.18 -5.20
C ASN A 269 -16.39 -1.65 -5.39
N CYS A 270 -16.29 -2.17 -6.61
CA CYS A 270 -16.58 -3.59 -6.86
C CYS A 270 -15.37 -4.45 -6.46
N HIS A 271 -14.15 -3.97 -6.71
CA HIS A 271 -12.92 -4.66 -6.34
C HIS A 271 -12.84 -4.94 -4.84
N SER A 272 -13.08 -3.91 -4.01
CA SER A 272 -13.05 -4.09 -2.55
C SER A 272 -14.09 -5.10 -2.05
N ARG A 273 -15.26 -5.17 -2.69
CA ARG A 273 -16.29 -6.17 -2.35
C ARG A 273 -15.91 -7.59 -2.75
N PHE A 274 -15.07 -7.77 -3.76
CA PHE A 274 -14.47 -9.09 -4.05
C PHE A 274 -13.35 -9.43 -3.05
N ASP A 275 -12.49 -8.47 -2.69
CA ASP A 275 -11.42 -8.67 -1.69
C ASP A 275 -11.99 -9.08 -0.32
N ASP A 276 -13.13 -8.49 0.06
CA ASP A 276 -13.81 -8.75 1.34
C ASP A 276 -14.78 -9.96 1.29
N PHE A 277 -14.78 -10.73 0.20
CA PHE A 277 -15.68 -11.88 -0.04
C PHE A 277 -17.18 -11.54 0.01
N TYR A 278 -17.53 -10.26 -0.15
CA TYR A 278 -18.93 -9.84 -0.27
C TYR A 278 -19.51 -10.25 -1.62
N TYR A 279 -18.67 -10.28 -2.67
CA TYR A 279 -19.00 -10.79 -4.00
C TYR A 279 -18.22 -12.07 -4.35
N ALA A 280 -18.88 -12.96 -5.08
CA ALA A 280 -18.29 -14.13 -5.73
C ALA A 280 -18.91 -14.30 -7.12
N ILE A 281 -18.22 -14.96 -8.06
CA ILE A 281 -18.75 -15.23 -9.39
C ILE A 281 -19.19 -16.70 -9.46
N SER A 282 -20.41 -16.96 -9.93
CA SER A 282 -20.89 -18.31 -10.23
C SER A 282 -20.05 -18.92 -11.36
N PRO A 283 -19.46 -20.11 -11.16
CA PRO A 283 -18.70 -20.81 -12.19
C PRO A 283 -19.52 -21.15 -13.43
N GLU A 284 -20.80 -21.48 -13.24
CA GLU A 284 -21.67 -22.01 -14.28
C GLU A 284 -22.39 -20.89 -15.03
N LEU A 285 -22.84 -19.87 -14.30
CA LEU A 285 -23.72 -18.84 -14.82
C LEU A 285 -22.98 -17.53 -15.14
N LEU A 286 -21.74 -17.38 -14.68
CA LEU A 286 -20.95 -16.14 -14.79
C LEU A 286 -21.68 -14.90 -14.25
N VAL A 287 -22.55 -15.12 -13.27
CA VAL A 287 -23.25 -14.07 -12.52
C VAL A 287 -22.61 -13.86 -11.16
N VAL A 288 -22.74 -12.66 -10.61
CA VAL A 288 -22.26 -12.36 -9.26
C VAL A 288 -23.25 -12.85 -8.21
N HIS A 289 -22.78 -13.65 -7.26
CA HIS A 289 -23.45 -13.86 -5.99
C HIS A 289 -22.89 -12.90 -4.94
N CYS A 290 -23.78 -12.45 -4.06
CA CYS A 290 -23.51 -11.45 -3.05
C CYS A 290 -23.84 -12.06 -1.69
N TYR A 291 -23.12 -11.63 -0.66
CA TYR A 291 -23.46 -11.99 0.72
C TYR A 291 -24.90 -11.56 1.09
N SER A 292 -25.34 -10.39 0.60
CA SER A 292 -26.74 -9.96 0.67
C SER A 292 -27.44 -10.20 -0.66
N GLN A 293 -28.48 -11.03 -0.68
CA GLN A 293 -29.26 -11.31 -1.89
C GLN A 293 -30.06 -10.08 -2.38
N ASN A 294 -30.22 -9.06 -1.54
CA ASN A 294 -30.89 -7.80 -1.89
C ASN A 294 -29.96 -6.78 -2.55
N ASP A 295 -28.67 -7.10 -2.73
CA ASP A 295 -27.74 -6.19 -3.42
C ASP A 295 -28.16 -6.04 -4.89
N PRO A 296 -28.23 -4.81 -5.45
CA PRO A 296 -28.64 -4.59 -6.85
C PRO A 296 -27.78 -5.31 -7.89
N LEU A 297 -26.54 -5.68 -7.53
CA LEU A 297 -25.62 -6.40 -8.40
C LEU A 297 -25.69 -7.93 -8.20
N HIS A 298 -26.58 -8.42 -7.32
CA HIS A 298 -26.83 -9.84 -7.16
C HIS A 298 -27.41 -10.44 -8.44
N LEU A 299 -26.90 -11.60 -8.84
CA LEU A 299 -27.19 -12.30 -10.09
C LEU A 299 -26.88 -11.48 -11.36
N THR A 300 -26.10 -10.40 -11.25
CA THR A 300 -25.69 -9.62 -12.41
C THR A 300 -24.62 -10.37 -13.21
N PRO A 301 -24.79 -10.57 -14.52
CA PRO A 301 -23.79 -11.23 -15.35
C PRO A 301 -22.55 -10.36 -15.52
N ILE A 302 -21.38 -10.99 -15.47
CA ILE A 302 -20.11 -10.33 -15.80
C ILE A 302 -20.09 -9.98 -17.29
N LYS A 303 -19.77 -8.73 -17.61
CA LYS A 303 -19.63 -8.26 -18.98
C LYS A 303 -18.29 -8.69 -19.56
N LEU A 304 -18.33 -9.70 -20.40
CA LEU A 304 -17.21 -10.15 -21.22
C LEU A 304 -17.33 -9.57 -22.63
N LYS A 305 -16.21 -9.13 -23.22
CA LYS A 305 -16.19 -8.83 -24.66
C LYS A 305 -16.06 -10.14 -25.44
N ALA A 306 -16.74 -10.25 -26.58
CA ALA A 306 -16.95 -11.49 -27.33
C ALA A 306 -15.68 -12.28 -27.71
N GLU A 307 -14.53 -11.60 -27.74
CA GLU A 307 -13.22 -12.17 -28.11
C GLU A 307 -12.54 -12.93 -26.95
N LEU A 308 -13.01 -12.76 -25.71
CA LEU A 308 -12.53 -13.49 -24.53
C LEU A 308 -13.52 -14.60 -24.15
N LYS A 309 -13.32 -15.79 -24.72
CA LYS A 309 -14.03 -17.00 -24.26
C LYS A 309 -13.48 -17.42 -22.89
N TRP A 310 -14.21 -17.07 -21.84
CA TRP A 310 -14.03 -17.67 -20.52
C TRP A 310 -14.53 -19.11 -20.58
N THR A 311 -13.62 -20.06 -20.42
CA THR A 311 -13.95 -21.49 -20.24
C THR A 311 -13.62 -21.83 -18.79
N PRO A 312 -14.61 -21.91 -17.88
CA PRO A 312 -14.36 -22.33 -16.51
C PRO A 312 -13.76 -23.74 -16.55
N SER A 313 -12.55 -23.95 -16.04
CA SER A 313 -12.11 -25.31 -15.74
C SER A 313 -12.94 -25.78 -14.55
N SER A 314 -13.64 -26.90 -14.74
CA SER A 314 -14.79 -27.35 -13.94
C SER A 314 -14.48 -27.78 -12.49
N ARG A 315 -13.39 -27.31 -11.88
CA ARG A 315 -13.01 -27.69 -10.50
C ARG A 315 -12.52 -26.56 -9.59
N GLN A 316 -12.56 -25.30 -10.00
CA GLN A 316 -11.77 -24.29 -9.30
C GLN A 316 -12.45 -22.94 -9.14
N LEU A 317 -13.66 -22.92 -8.58
CA LEU A 317 -14.31 -21.68 -8.18
C LEU A 317 -15.23 -21.94 -6.98
N PHE A 318 -14.74 -21.86 -5.74
CA PHE A 318 -15.60 -21.74 -4.55
C PHE A 318 -14.93 -21.02 -3.38
N TYR A 319 -15.63 -20.02 -2.83
CA TYR A 319 -15.90 -19.96 -1.40
C TYR A 319 -17.37 -20.34 -1.22
N LYS A 320 -17.66 -21.45 -0.52
CA LYS A 320 -19.00 -21.73 -0.02
C LYS A 320 -19.35 -20.61 0.95
N PHE A 321 -20.40 -19.82 0.68
CA PHE A 321 -21.11 -19.14 1.76
C PHE A 321 -21.60 -20.25 2.70
N LYS A 322 -20.92 -20.47 3.83
CA LYS A 322 -21.49 -21.25 4.93
C LYS A 322 -22.60 -20.39 5.50
N VAL A 323 -23.82 -20.66 5.03
CA VAL A 323 -25.06 -20.21 5.65
C VAL A 323 -25.04 -20.75 7.08
N HIS A 324 -25.02 -19.85 8.06
CA HIS A 324 -25.42 -20.15 9.43
C HIS A 324 -26.82 -19.59 9.64
#